data_AF-A0A3M2XSU0-F1
#
_entry.id   AF-A0A3M2XSU0-F1
#
_cell.length_a   1.000
_cell.length_b   1.000
_cell.length_c   1.000
_cell.angle_alpha   90.00
_cell.angle_beta   90.00
_cell.angle_gamma   90.00
#
_symmetry.space_group_name_H-M   'P 1'
#
loop_
_entity.id
_entity.type
_entity.pdbx_description
1 polymer ?
#
loop_
_entity_poly.entity_id
_entity_poly.type
_entity_poly.pdbx_seq_one_letter_code
_entity_poly.pdbx_strand_id
1 'polypeptide(L)' 'EHVMSLVRQSRGGALYDSRFGSRMRGEGPFADLLAQRYALAIKRLGLNKRDGFTLDCDAFCPPGQQMSLL' A
#
# COMPACT_ATOMS: atom_id res chain seq x y z
N GLU A 1 -6.94 10.18 23.58
CA GLU A 1 -6.11 9.16 24.25
C GLU A 1 -5.91 7.84 23.48
N HIS A 2 -6.95 7.06 23.13
CA HIS A 2 -6.76 5.67 22.62
C HIS A 2 -6.04 5.54 21.26
N VAL A 3 -6.37 6.39 20.28
CA VAL A 3 -5.82 6.32 18.92
C VAL A 3 -4.31 6.56 18.90
N MET A 4 -3.83 7.54 19.67
CA MET A 4 -2.40 7.87 19.73
C MET A 4 -1.55 6.79 20.40
N SER A 5 -2.15 5.97 21.26
CA SER A 5 -1.48 4.81 21.85
C SER A 5 -1.24 3.70 20.82
N LEU A 6 -2.25 3.41 20.00
CA LEU A 6 -2.14 2.42 18.90
C LEU A 6 -1.13 2.86 17.83
N VAL A 7 -1.07 4.16 17.52
CA VAL A 7 -0.07 4.71 16.59
C VAL A 7 1.36 4.50 17.12
N ARG A 8 1.60 4.69 18.43
CA ARG A 8 2.91 4.43 19.04
C ARG A 8 3.29 2.95 18.99
N GLN A 9 2.33 2.07 19.29
CA GLN A 9 2.53 0.61 19.23
C GLN A 9 2.89 0.10 17.83
N SER A 10 2.49 0.84 16.78
CA SER A 10 2.76 0.51 15.37
C SER A 10 4.07 1.10 14.83
N ARG A 11 4.84 1.78 15.69
CA ARG A 11 6.05 2.53 15.33
C ARG A 11 7.19 2.28 16.33
N GLY A 12 7.23 1.10 16.94
CA GLY A 12 8.25 0.74 17.94
C GLY A 12 8.24 1.60 19.20
N GLY A 13 7.10 2.22 19.55
CA GLY A 13 6.93 3.10 20.70
C GLY A 13 7.17 4.59 20.41
N ALA A 14 7.71 4.96 19.25
CA ALA A 14 7.98 6.35 18.88
C ALA A 14 6.82 6.97 18.07
N LEU A 15 6.55 8.27 18.26
CA LEU A 15 5.60 8.99 17.41
C LEU A 15 6.18 9.35 16.04
N TYR A 16 7.51 9.42 15.93
CA TYR A 16 8.24 9.82 14.74
C TYR A 16 9.55 9.03 14.64
N ASP A 17 9.81 8.46 13.47
CA ASP A 17 11.08 7.84 13.09
C ASP A 17 11.57 8.55 11.81
N SER A 18 12.75 9.15 11.89
CA SER A 18 13.36 9.93 10.80
C SER A 18 14.20 9.08 9.84
N ARG A 19 14.40 7.78 10.11
CA ARG A 19 15.20 6.89 9.27
C ARG A 19 14.63 6.84 7.85
N PHE A 20 15.51 7.02 6.87
CA PHE A 20 15.15 6.87 5.47
C PHE A 20 14.88 5.38 5.18
N GLY A 21 13.76 5.07 4.52
CA GLY A 21 13.34 3.70 4.21
C GLY A 21 12.49 2.99 5.29
N SER A 22 12.28 3.59 6.47
CA SER A 22 11.31 3.05 7.46
C SER A 22 9.88 3.58 7.27
N ARG A 23 9.69 4.52 6.34
CA ARG A 23 8.37 5.08 6.02
C ARG A 23 7.53 4.02 5.29
N MET A 24 6.22 4.01 5.57
CA MET A 24 5.22 3.10 4.98
C MET A 24 5.26 1.62 5.43
N ARG A 25 6.08 1.25 6.43
CA ARG A 25 5.93 -0.03 7.15
C ARG A 25 5.65 0.22 8.62
N GLY A 26 4.53 -0.34 9.12
CA GLY A 26 4.28 -0.40 10.56
C GLY A 26 5.15 -1.50 11.17
N GLU A 27 5.60 -1.28 12.41
CA GLU A 27 6.37 -2.25 13.19
C GLU A 27 5.64 -2.57 14.49
N GLY A 28 5.81 -3.79 15.01
CA GLY A 28 5.29 -4.20 16.30
C GLY A 28 3.89 -4.85 16.25
N PRO A 29 3.37 -5.28 17.42
CA PRO A 29 2.23 -6.22 17.48
C PRO A 29 0.94 -5.72 16.84
N PHE A 30 0.69 -4.41 16.88
CA PHE A 30 -0.49 -3.83 16.25
C PHE A 30 -0.38 -3.80 14.71
N ALA A 31 0.81 -3.51 14.19
CA ALA A 31 1.07 -3.58 12.76
C ALA A 31 0.92 -5.02 12.25
N ASP A 32 1.41 -6.01 13.03
CA ASP A 32 1.25 -7.42 12.72
C ASP A 32 -0.23 -7.85 12.72
N LEU A 33 -1.00 -7.41 13.71
CA LEU A 33 -2.45 -7.68 13.76
C LEU A 33 -3.18 -7.07 12.56
N LEU A 34 -2.83 -5.84 12.17
CA LEU A 34 -3.40 -5.18 11.01
C LEU A 34 -3.06 -5.95 9.72
N ALA A 35 -1.80 -6.38 9.57
CA ALA A 35 -1.36 -7.17 8.43
C ALA A 35 -2.12 -8.50 8.31
N GLN A 36 -2.31 -9.21 9.43
CA GLN A 36 -3.09 -10.45 9.46
C GLN A 36 -4.56 -10.23 9.07
N ARG A 37 -5.19 -9.18 9.62
CA ARG A 37 -6.58 -8.80 9.29
C ARG A 37 -6.72 -8.47 7.80
N TYR A 38 -5.78 -7.71 7.27
CA TYR A 38 -5.76 -7.35 5.84
C TYR A 38 -5.62 -8.61 4.97
N ALA A 39 -4.65 -9.48 5.26
CA ALA A 39 -4.45 -10.72 4.51
C ALA A 39 -5.71 -11.62 4.50
N LEU A 40 -6.39 -11.74 5.65
CA LEU A 40 -7.64 -12.48 5.74
C LEU A 40 -8.76 -11.83 4.93
N ALA A 41 -8.92 -10.50 5.00
CA ALA A 41 -9.94 -9.77 4.26
C ALA A 41 -9.74 -9.92 2.75
N ILE A 42 -8.51 -9.75 2.26
CA ILE A 42 -8.17 -9.92 0.85
C ILE A 42 -8.45 -11.34 0.37
N LYS A 43 -8.13 -12.37 1.18
CA LYS A 43 -8.45 -13.76 0.87
C LYS A 43 -9.97 -13.99 0.80
N ARG A 44 -10.72 -13.47 1.77
CA ARG A 44 -12.19 -13.61 1.84
C ARG A 44 -12.90 -12.93 0.67
N LEU A 45 -12.42 -11.76 0.27
CA LEU A 45 -12.99 -10.98 -0.82
C LEU A 45 -12.48 -11.39 -2.21
N GLY A 46 -11.53 -12.33 -2.27
CA GLY A 46 -10.95 -12.78 -3.55
C GLY A 46 -10.09 -11.72 -4.26
N LEU A 47 -9.66 -10.67 -3.55
CA LEU A 47 -8.86 -9.56 -4.11
C LEU A 47 -7.40 -9.92 -4.35
N ASN A 48 -6.96 -11.11 -3.92
CA ASN A 48 -5.61 -11.65 -4.17
C ASN A 48 -5.51 -12.41 -5.51
N LYS A 49 -6.55 -12.39 -6.34
CA LYS A 49 -6.52 -13.01 -7.65
C LYS A 49 -5.86 -12.07 -8.64
N ARG A 50 -4.83 -12.54 -9.36
CA ARG A 50 -4.29 -11.83 -10.53
C ARG A 50 -5.17 -11.98 -11.76
N ASP A 51 -6.02 -13.00 -11.76
CA ASP A 51 -6.92 -13.33 -12.87
C ASP A 51 -8.01 -12.26 -12.95
N GLY A 52 -7.87 -11.32 -13.90
CA GLY A 52 -8.83 -10.23 -14.12
C GLY A 52 -8.22 -8.83 -14.23
N PHE A 53 -6.93 -8.65 -13.92
CA PHE A 53 -6.23 -7.39 -14.15
C PHE A 53 -5.65 -7.32 -15.57
N THR A 54 -6.53 -7.29 -16.57
CA THR A 54 -6.11 -6.83 -17.90
C THR A 54 -6.03 -5.33 -17.84
N LEU A 55 -4.84 -4.77 -18.08
CA LEU A 55 -4.70 -3.33 -18.23
C LEU A 55 -5.38 -2.93 -19.53
N ASP A 56 -6.35 -2.02 -19.43
CA ASP A 56 -6.82 -1.28 -20.59
C ASP A 56 -5.71 -0.30 -21.00
N CYS A 57 -5.09 -0.59 -22.14
CA CYS A 57 -4.01 0.19 -22.70
C CYS A 57 -4.46 0.92 -23.98
N ASP A 58 -5.77 1.01 -24.26
CA ASP A 58 -6.29 1.54 -25.52
C ASP A 58 -5.91 3.01 -25.71
N ALA A 59 -5.80 3.76 -24.61
CA ALA A 59 -5.36 5.16 -24.59
C ALA A 59 -3.86 5.35 -24.31
N PHE A 60 -3.10 4.27 -24.12
CA PHE A 60 -1.67 4.39 -23.82
C PHE A 60 -0.88 4.73 -25.08
N CYS A 61 -0.30 5.94 -25.10
CA CYS A 61 0.59 6.38 -26.18
C CYS A 61 2.04 6.48 -25.64
N PRO A 62 2.94 5.56 -26.03
CA PRO A 62 4.36 5.67 -25.68
C PRO A 62 4.95 6.99 -26.20
N PRO A 63 5.77 7.70 -25.41
CA PRO A 63 6.42 8.92 -25.87
C PRO A 63 7.39 8.61 -27.02
N GLY A 64 7.30 9.34 -28.13
CA GLY A 64 8.18 9.19 -29.30
C GLY A 64 7.48 9.24 -30.66
N GLN A 65 6.15 9.09 -30.72
CA GLN A 65 5.38 9.41 -31.92
C GLN A 65 4.94 10.87 -31.88
N GLN A 66 5.79 11.75 -32.44
CA GLN A 66 5.38 13.13 -32.73
C GLN A 66 4.13 13.10 -33.62
N MET A 67 3.01 13.63 -33.13
CA MET A 67 1.82 13.82 -33.97
C MET A 67 2.19 14.77 -35.12
N SER A 68 1.67 14.51 -36.33
CA SER A 68 1.88 15.42 -37.46
C SER A 68 1.26 16.77 -37.12
N LEU A 69 2.05 17.83 -37.17
CA LEU A 69 1.52 19.19 -37.17
C LEU A 69 0.78 19.39 -38.50
N LEU A 70 -0.52 19.68 -38.41
CA LEU A 70 -1.34 20.12 -39.54
C LEU A 70 -0.80 21.42 -40.12
#